data_AF-A0A3C1SRR6-F1
#
_entry.id   AF-A0A3C1SRR6-F1
#
_cell.length_a   1.000
_cell.length_b   1.000
_cell.length_c   1.000
_cell.angle_alpha   90.00
_cell.angle_beta   90.00
_cell.angle_gamma   90.00
#
_symmetry.space_group_name_H-M   'P 1'
#
loop_
_entity.id
_entity.type
_entity.pdbx_description
1 polymer ?
#
loop_
_entity_poly.entity_id
_entity_poly.type
_entity_poly.pdbx_seq_one_letter_code
_entity_poly.pdbx_strand_id
1 'polypeptide(L)'
;MASYLSLIAGRLKSLAAVVSSAGSADAGKIPALGATGKLDGTLLPPIGHNALVGLGDDDHPQYHTDARGDARYLKLSGGTLSGAVTFGTSNLNPALRVRHINGKAPITDTDDTLYINYSVPGKGMLVGDIGTDHPLSVCGDVTANGGFYGPNWFRSTGATGWINDTYGGGWQMTESAFIRAYGGKAVRVDRTWDGLYGGLHLAGFKPSISLWDTDQSKKWLIHCAADSLIFYRAVTGSETANDWVLKVYFSSSGIITSAALAGAGNRAVYSDPSGALTNSASDRRLKREIAPSPYGLAEVLRLEPVSFRWKDARMGGQREIGLIAQDVREIVPEVVGRNADGMQSLDYAKLVPVLVRAIKELNERLSRANL
;
A
#
# COMPACT_ATOMS: atom_id res chain seq x y z
N MET A 1 105.73 -5.04 26.18
CA MET A 1 107.17 -4.88 26.42
C MET A 1 107.89 -5.30 25.14
N ALA A 2 108.62 -4.40 24.50
CA ALA A 2 109.27 -4.64 23.22
C ALA A 2 110.40 -5.68 23.34
N SER A 3 110.67 -6.45 22.30
CA SER A 3 111.95 -7.13 22.09
C SER A 3 112.25 -7.21 20.60
N TYR A 4 113.44 -6.75 20.26
CA TYR A 4 113.93 -6.35 18.95
C TYR A 4 114.28 -7.53 18.03
N LEU A 5 114.17 -7.28 16.72
CA LEU A 5 114.75 -8.07 15.64
C LEU A 5 116.29 -8.07 15.74
N SER A 6 116.90 -9.24 15.66
CA SER A 6 118.35 -9.42 15.51
C SER A 6 118.66 -10.15 14.20
N LEU A 7 119.56 -9.57 13.41
CA LEU A 7 120.08 -10.08 12.13
C LEU A 7 121.59 -10.25 12.24
N ILE A 8 122.10 -11.45 11.95
CA ILE A 8 123.52 -11.69 11.61
C ILE A 8 123.56 -12.61 10.39
N ALA A 9 124.26 -12.17 9.33
CA ALA A 9 124.57 -12.92 8.10
C ALA A 9 123.39 -13.36 7.18
N GLY A 10 122.32 -12.56 7.09
CA GLY A 10 121.48 -12.54 5.88
C GLY A 10 120.43 -13.64 5.66
N ARG A 11 119.99 -14.39 6.69
CA ARG A 11 118.77 -15.24 6.60
C ARG A 11 117.94 -15.24 7.90
N LEU A 12 116.62 -15.10 7.77
CA LEU A 12 115.61 -15.07 8.84
C LEU A 12 115.51 -16.43 9.57
N LYS A 13 115.51 -16.44 10.91
CA LYS A 13 115.54 -17.69 11.69
C LYS A 13 114.17 -18.23 12.14
N SER A 14 113.09 -17.44 12.15
CA SER A 14 111.73 -17.94 12.46
C SER A 14 110.65 -16.89 12.25
N LEU A 15 109.56 -17.27 11.57
CA LEU A 15 108.31 -16.52 11.44
C LEU A 15 107.32 -17.09 12.47
N ALA A 16 106.99 -16.34 13.52
CA ALA A 16 106.01 -16.78 14.51
C ALA A 16 105.13 -15.61 14.93
N ALA A 17 103.98 -15.47 14.27
CA ALA A 17 102.75 -14.90 14.82
C ALA A 17 101.59 -15.12 13.83
N VAL A 18 101.04 -16.34 13.79
CA VAL A 18 99.64 -16.54 13.41
C VAL A 18 98.96 -17.07 14.67
N VAL A 19 98.05 -16.27 15.22
CA VAL A 19 97.28 -16.61 16.42
C VAL A 19 96.22 -17.63 16.00
N SER A 20 96.30 -18.86 16.53
CA SER A 20 95.24 -19.86 16.41
C SER A 20 94.32 -19.80 17.63
N SER A 21 93.01 -19.76 17.41
CA SER A 21 91.98 -19.73 18.46
C SER A 21 91.96 -21.02 19.28
N ALA A 22 91.84 -20.88 20.59
CA ALA A 22 91.85 -21.98 21.55
C ALA A 22 90.47 -22.64 21.66
N GLY A 23 90.27 -23.72 20.91
CA GLY A 23 89.12 -24.62 21.02
C GLY A 23 89.54 -26.02 20.60
N SER A 24 89.48 -26.98 21.51
CA SER A 24 90.18 -28.26 21.44
C SER A 24 89.55 -29.24 20.44
N ALA A 25 90.16 -29.37 19.27
CA ALA A 25 90.21 -30.60 18.44
C ALA A 25 91.25 -30.46 17.30
N ASP A 26 91.56 -29.23 16.86
CA ASP A 26 92.37 -28.99 15.66
C ASP A 26 93.53 -27.98 15.85
N ALA A 27 93.92 -27.73 17.09
CA ALA A 27 95.08 -26.89 17.40
C ALA A 27 96.36 -27.47 16.79
N GLY A 28 96.94 -26.77 15.81
CA GLY A 28 98.18 -27.18 15.12
C GLY A 28 97.99 -27.79 13.72
N LYS A 29 96.76 -27.91 13.21
CA LYS A 29 96.53 -28.30 11.81
C LYS A 29 96.48 -27.06 10.93
N ILE A 30 97.32 -27.00 9.89
CA ILE A 30 97.16 -26.01 8.81
C ILE A 30 95.92 -26.45 8.00
N PRO A 31 94.92 -25.59 7.75
CA PRO A 31 93.82 -25.95 6.86
C PRO A 31 94.39 -26.28 5.48
N ALA A 32 94.45 -27.56 5.13
CA ALA A 32 94.89 -27.99 3.82
C ALA A 32 93.77 -27.65 2.83
N LEU A 33 93.98 -26.60 2.03
CA LEU A 33 93.15 -26.33 0.86
C LEU A 33 93.41 -27.46 -0.14
N GLY A 34 92.35 -28.10 -0.64
CA GLY A 34 92.48 -29.06 -1.74
C GLY A 34 93.01 -28.37 -3.00
N ALA A 35 93.38 -29.14 -4.03
CA ALA A 35 94.00 -28.63 -5.27
C ALA A 35 93.19 -27.54 -6.03
N THR A 36 91.94 -27.29 -5.63
CA THR A 36 91.05 -26.23 -6.16
C THR A 36 90.90 -25.02 -5.23
N GLY A 37 91.66 -24.94 -4.13
CA GLY A 37 91.61 -23.81 -3.20
C GLY A 37 90.39 -23.77 -2.27
N LYS A 38 89.68 -24.89 -2.10
CA LYS A 38 88.54 -25.02 -1.16
C LYS A 38 88.89 -25.92 0.03
N LEU A 39 88.28 -25.64 1.18
CA LEU A 39 88.35 -26.47 2.38
C LEU A 39 87.66 -27.83 2.14
N ASP A 40 88.26 -28.91 2.64
CA ASP A 40 87.73 -30.28 2.54
C ASP A 40 86.40 -30.41 3.31
N GLY A 41 85.33 -30.80 2.62
CA GLY A 41 83.97 -30.94 3.18
C GLY A 41 83.82 -32.06 4.21
N THR A 42 84.83 -32.92 4.37
CA THR A 42 84.86 -33.95 5.43
C THR A 42 85.30 -33.39 6.80
N LEU A 43 85.74 -32.12 6.85
CA LEU A 43 86.11 -31.40 8.08
C LEU A 43 84.96 -30.56 8.68
N LEU A 44 83.76 -30.61 8.09
CA LEU A 44 82.55 -29.98 8.63
C LEU A 44 81.59 -31.07 9.17
N PRO A 45 81.18 -31.05 10.46
CA PRO A 45 80.15 -31.96 10.93
C PRO A 45 78.82 -31.70 10.18
N PRO A 46 77.95 -32.71 9.97
CA PRO A 46 76.66 -32.53 9.33
C PRO A 46 75.75 -31.70 10.24
N ILE A 47 75.67 -30.39 10.02
CA ILE A 47 74.74 -29.51 10.72
C ILE A 47 73.39 -29.61 9.98
N GLY A 48 72.48 -30.43 10.50
CA GLY A 48 71.06 -30.32 10.18
C GLY A 48 70.49 -29.01 10.73
N HIS A 49 69.50 -28.44 10.04
CA HIS A 49 68.91 -27.12 10.31
C HIS A 49 68.40 -26.93 11.75
N ASN A 50 68.27 -28.01 12.51
CA ASN A 50 67.71 -28.09 13.85
C ASN A 50 68.68 -27.61 14.95
N ALA A 51 69.94 -27.30 14.63
CA ALA A 51 70.97 -26.91 15.60
C ALA A 51 71.35 -25.42 15.58
N LEU A 52 70.65 -24.59 14.79
CA LEU A 52 70.75 -23.13 14.85
C LEU A 52 69.63 -22.60 15.75
N VAL A 53 69.94 -22.38 17.03
CA VAL A 53 69.00 -21.74 17.96
C VAL A 53 68.91 -20.25 17.58
N GLY A 54 67.76 -19.81 17.10
CA GLY A 54 67.51 -18.39 16.78
C GLY A 54 66.74 -18.08 15.51
N LEU A 55 66.41 -19.06 14.67
CA LEU A 55 65.43 -18.91 13.61
C LEU A 55 64.32 -19.93 13.86
N GLY A 56 63.28 -19.48 14.56
CA GLY A 56 62.03 -20.22 14.65
C GLY A 56 61.46 -20.40 13.25
N ASP A 57 60.93 -21.58 13.00
CA ASP A 57 60.02 -21.84 11.90
C ASP A 57 58.93 -20.76 11.83
N ASP A 58 58.75 -20.16 10.65
CA ASP A 58 57.72 -19.17 10.33
C ASP A 58 58.02 -17.69 10.63
N ASP A 59 59.26 -17.26 10.38
CA ASP A 59 59.65 -15.86 10.27
C ASP A 59 59.58 -15.34 8.83
N HIS A 60 58.62 -15.82 8.03
CA HIS A 60 58.27 -15.19 6.77
C HIS A 60 56.83 -14.64 6.79
N PRO A 61 56.65 -13.36 7.24
CA PRO A 61 55.38 -12.64 7.18
C PRO A 61 54.83 -12.39 5.77
N GLN A 62 55.37 -13.02 4.73
CA GLN A 62 55.17 -12.66 3.32
C GLN A 62 54.86 -13.83 2.39
N TYR A 63 54.86 -15.10 2.82
CA TYR A 63 54.44 -16.19 1.93
C TYR A 63 52.94 -16.47 2.05
N HIS A 64 52.20 -15.63 1.31
CA HIS A 64 51.13 -16.10 0.45
C HIS A 64 51.60 -17.37 -0.28
N THR A 65 50.86 -18.48 -0.15
CA THR A 65 51.07 -19.66 -1.00
C THR A 65 49.86 -19.86 -1.90
N ASP A 66 50.10 -19.81 -3.20
CA ASP A 66 49.12 -19.84 -4.30
C ASP A 66 48.29 -21.15 -4.36
N ALA A 67 48.56 -22.11 -3.48
CA ALA A 67 47.91 -23.42 -3.43
C ALA A 67 46.66 -23.47 -2.55
N ARG A 68 46.35 -22.40 -1.81
CA ARG A 68 45.10 -22.29 -1.04
C ARG A 68 44.47 -20.96 -1.41
N GLY A 69 43.19 -20.96 -1.78
CA GLY A 69 42.45 -19.76 -2.17
C GLY A 69 42.45 -18.74 -1.03
N ASP A 70 43.49 -17.90 -1.01
CA ASP A 70 43.81 -17.07 0.14
C ASP A 70 43.12 -15.71 -0.01
N ALA A 71 42.25 -15.42 0.95
CA ALA A 71 41.75 -14.07 1.14
C ALA A 71 42.97 -13.17 1.43
N ARG A 72 43.29 -12.26 0.50
CA ARG A 72 44.28 -11.20 0.68
C ARG A 72 43.83 -10.29 1.82
N TYR A 73 44.26 -10.56 3.04
CA TYR A 73 44.06 -9.65 4.16
C TYR A 73 45.09 -8.53 4.07
N LEU A 74 44.72 -7.40 3.47
CA LEU A 74 45.47 -6.17 3.61
C LEU A 74 45.34 -5.68 5.05
N LYS A 75 46.34 -5.95 5.89
CA LYS A 75 46.40 -5.42 7.25
C LYS A 75 46.83 -3.95 7.20
N LEU A 76 45.86 -3.05 7.09
CA LEU A 76 46.10 -1.61 7.21
C LEU A 76 46.18 -1.27 8.71
N SER A 77 47.34 -0.77 9.16
CA SER A 77 47.52 -0.28 10.53
C SER A 77 46.96 1.15 10.67
N GLY A 78 45.67 1.29 10.40
CA GLY A 78 45.00 2.58 10.21
C GLY A 78 45.29 3.16 8.82
N GLY A 79 44.27 3.24 7.96
CA GLY A 79 44.38 3.82 6.62
C GLY A 79 43.13 3.62 5.78
N THR A 80 42.95 4.47 4.76
CA THR A 80 41.86 4.37 3.78
C THR A 80 42.26 3.42 2.66
N LEU A 81 41.47 2.38 2.39
CA LEU A 81 41.56 1.64 1.14
C LEU A 81 40.82 2.44 0.05
N SER A 82 41.53 2.90 -0.98
CA SER A 82 40.95 3.62 -2.11
C SER A 82 41.16 2.85 -3.42
N GLY A 83 40.11 2.74 -4.24
CA GLY A 83 40.12 1.98 -5.50
C GLY A 83 38.84 1.17 -5.72
N ALA A 84 38.69 0.58 -6.91
CA ALA A 84 37.59 -0.35 -7.20
C ALA A 84 37.95 -1.78 -6.75
N VAL A 85 37.03 -2.45 -6.07
CA VAL A 85 37.12 -3.90 -5.82
C VAL A 85 36.36 -4.62 -6.92
N THR A 86 37.08 -5.25 -7.84
CA THR A 86 36.49 -6.03 -8.94
C THR A 86 36.62 -7.52 -8.65
N PHE A 87 35.50 -8.24 -8.69
CA PHE A 87 35.51 -9.71 -8.61
C PHE A 87 35.69 -10.31 -10.02
N GLY A 88 36.54 -11.32 -10.15
CA GLY A 88 36.76 -12.02 -11.42
C GLY A 88 35.55 -12.84 -11.87
N THR A 89 35.44 -13.10 -13.17
CA THR A 89 34.30 -13.78 -13.82
C THR A 89 34.18 -15.28 -13.54
N SER A 90 35.15 -15.88 -12.85
CA SER A 90 35.19 -17.34 -12.58
C SER A 90 34.40 -17.78 -11.35
N ASN A 91 33.83 -16.84 -10.57
CA ASN A 91 33.00 -17.14 -9.41
C ASN A 91 31.53 -16.89 -9.75
N LEU A 92 30.68 -17.90 -9.56
CA LEU A 92 29.22 -17.81 -9.82
C LEU A 92 28.49 -16.92 -8.81
N ASN A 93 29.10 -16.62 -7.65
CA ASN A 93 28.48 -15.78 -6.61
C ASN A 93 29.54 -14.97 -5.84
N PRO A 94 30.19 -13.99 -6.48
CA PRO A 94 31.17 -13.14 -5.80
C PRO A 94 30.49 -12.29 -4.73
N ALA A 95 31.04 -12.30 -3.50
CA ALA A 95 30.48 -11.55 -2.38
C ALA A 95 31.57 -10.72 -1.69
N LEU A 96 31.30 -9.44 -1.48
CA LEU A 96 32.06 -8.61 -0.55
C LEU A 96 31.54 -8.87 0.86
N ARG A 97 32.30 -9.61 1.67
CA ARG A 97 32.00 -9.82 3.09
C ARG A 97 32.81 -8.83 3.91
N VAL A 98 32.13 -7.88 4.53
CA VAL A 98 32.77 -6.92 5.44
C VAL A 98 32.52 -7.37 6.87
N ARG A 99 33.59 -7.45 7.68
CA ARG A 99 33.52 -7.56 9.13
C ARG A 99 34.06 -6.27 9.71
N HIS A 100 33.26 -5.54 10.47
CA HIS A 100 33.76 -4.45 11.28
C HIS A 100 34.25 -5.04 12.61
N ILE A 101 35.37 -4.54 13.14
CA ILE A 101 35.95 -5.01 14.41
C ILE A 101 36.27 -3.75 15.20
N ASN A 102 35.25 -3.10 15.75
CA ASN A 102 35.48 -1.90 16.56
C ASN A 102 36.02 -2.27 17.95
N GLY A 103 37.27 -2.71 18.03
CA GLY A 103 37.92 -3.07 19.29
C GLY A 103 37.38 -4.32 19.99
N LYS A 104 36.51 -5.11 19.33
CA LYS A 104 35.96 -6.36 19.87
C LYS A 104 36.86 -7.57 19.56
N ALA A 105 36.84 -8.57 20.44
CA ALA A 105 37.54 -9.83 20.20
C ALA A 105 36.89 -10.62 19.04
N PRO A 106 37.66 -11.32 18.18
CA PRO A 106 37.16 -11.99 16.98
C PRO A 106 36.06 -13.05 17.17
N ILE A 107 35.78 -13.45 18.41
CA ILE A 107 34.94 -14.60 18.77
C ILE A 107 33.67 -14.24 19.56
N THR A 108 33.46 -12.97 19.93
CA THR A 108 32.31 -12.54 20.75
C THR A 108 31.44 -11.49 20.07
N ASP A 109 31.43 -11.46 18.74
CA ASP A 109 30.82 -10.35 18.00
C ASP A 109 29.32 -10.57 17.77
N THR A 110 28.51 -9.60 18.21
CA THR A 110 27.12 -9.40 17.77
C THR A 110 27.12 -8.57 16.49
N ASP A 111 26.09 -8.70 15.65
CA ASP A 111 25.96 -7.98 14.37
C ASP A 111 26.40 -6.49 14.44
N ASP A 112 27.37 -6.13 13.60
CA ASP A 112 27.88 -4.75 13.45
C ASP A 112 27.22 -4.06 12.24
N THR A 113 26.91 -2.76 12.37
CA THR A 113 26.32 -1.95 11.29
C THR A 113 27.35 -1.59 10.22
N LEU A 114 27.07 -1.91 8.96
CA LEU A 114 27.86 -1.46 7.81
C LEU A 114 27.41 -0.06 7.36
N TYR A 115 28.31 0.92 7.45
CA TYR A 115 28.08 2.28 6.96
C TYR A 115 28.71 2.46 5.58
N ILE A 116 27.90 2.74 4.55
CA ILE A 116 28.37 3.05 3.20
C ILE A 116 28.08 4.52 2.90
N ASN A 117 29.09 5.26 2.41
CA ASN A 117 29.02 6.70 2.11
C ASN A 117 28.56 7.59 3.29
N TYR A 118 28.84 7.16 4.53
CA TYR A 118 28.53 7.94 5.72
C TYR A 118 29.30 9.27 5.71
N SER A 119 28.58 10.37 5.86
CA SER A 119 29.11 11.74 6.00
C SER A 119 29.62 12.45 4.73
N VAL A 120 29.36 11.97 3.51
CA VAL A 120 29.70 12.73 2.28
C VAL A 120 28.44 13.29 1.61
N PRO A 121 28.17 14.60 1.71
CA PRO A 121 27.05 15.23 1.02
C PRO A 121 27.11 14.97 -0.49
N GLY A 122 25.99 14.56 -1.10
CA GLY A 122 25.86 14.42 -2.56
C GLY A 122 26.41 13.14 -3.17
N LYS A 123 26.92 12.17 -2.39
CA LYS A 123 27.36 10.87 -2.92
C LYS A 123 26.34 9.77 -2.61
N GLY A 124 25.42 9.53 -3.55
CA GLY A 124 24.51 8.38 -3.49
C GLY A 124 25.26 7.05 -3.63
N MET A 125 24.71 5.99 -3.04
CA MET A 125 25.13 4.61 -3.32
C MET A 125 24.30 4.10 -4.51
N LEU A 126 24.96 3.72 -5.59
CA LEU A 126 24.33 2.98 -6.69
C LEU A 126 24.54 1.48 -6.41
N VAL A 127 23.45 0.72 -6.30
CA VAL A 127 23.51 -0.75 -6.21
C VAL A 127 23.01 -1.28 -7.55
N GLY A 128 23.92 -1.79 -8.37
CA GLY A 128 23.67 -2.19 -9.77
C GLY A 128 24.34 -1.27 -10.79
N ASP A 129 24.38 -1.68 -12.07
CA ASP A 129 24.87 -0.89 -13.21
C ASP A 129 23.68 -0.52 -14.11
N ILE A 130 23.78 0.56 -14.90
CA ILE A 130 22.73 1.05 -15.80
C ILE A 130 22.41 0.08 -16.96
N GLY A 131 23.24 -0.96 -17.17
CA GLY A 131 23.08 -1.94 -18.24
C GLY A 131 22.50 -3.29 -17.82
N THR A 132 22.42 -3.59 -16.52
CA THR A 132 21.97 -4.90 -16.00
C THR A 132 21.20 -4.74 -14.70
N ASP A 133 19.96 -5.21 -14.67
CA ASP A 133 19.12 -5.23 -13.47
C ASP A 133 19.76 -6.13 -12.40
N HIS A 134 20.28 -5.51 -11.34
CA HIS A 134 20.74 -6.23 -10.15
C HIS A 134 19.74 -5.98 -9.01
N PRO A 135 18.91 -6.98 -8.65
CA PRO A 135 17.93 -6.78 -7.58
C PRO A 135 18.64 -6.57 -6.24
N LEU A 136 18.25 -5.53 -5.50
CA LEU A 136 18.58 -5.41 -4.09
C LEU A 136 17.65 -6.34 -3.29
N SER A 137 18.15 -7.52 -2.89
CA SER A 137 17.42 -8.43 -2.00
C SER A 137 17.79 -8.14 -0.55
N VAL A 138 16.80 -7.80 0.28
CA VAL A 138 16.98 -7.55 1.72
C VAL A 138 16.12 -8.53 2.50
N CYS A 139 16.75 -9.29 3.40
CA CYS A 139 16.04 -10.13 4.36
C CYS A 139 15.81 -9.32 5.65
N GLY A 140 14.73 -8.54 5.71
CA GLY A 140 14.39 -7.66 6.83
C GLY A 140 13.74 -6.36 6.39
N ASP A 141 13.72 -5.35 7.27
CA ASP A 141 13.14 -4.04 6.98
C ASP A 141 14.08 -3.17 6.13
N VAL A 142 13.52 -2.53 5.10
CA VAL A 142 14.18 -1.44 4.37
C VAL A 142 13.65 -0.12 4.92
N THR A 143 14.40 0.51 5.82
CA THR A 143 14.01 1.80 6.44
C THR A 143 14.78 2.96 5.80
N ALA A 144 14.08 3.86 5.10
CA ALA A 144 14.66 5.10 4.59
C ALA A 144 14.47 6.25 5.60
N ASN A 145 15.42 6.43 6.53
CA ASN A 145 15.38 7.49 7.53
C ASN A 145 16.13 8.73 7.00
N GLY A 146 15.41 9.71 6.46
CA GLY A 146 16.01 10.93 5.90
C GLY A 146 15.41 11.49 4.60
N GLY A 147 14.33 10.89 4.10
CA GLY A 147 13.65 11.34 2.88
C GLY A 147 14.35 10.86 1.60
N PHE A 148 13.55 10.36 0.65
CA PHE A 148 14.02 10.00 -0.68
C PHE A 148 14.41 11.30 -1.42
N TYR A 149 15.69 11.44 -1.80
CA TYR A 149 16.30 12.73 -2.17
C TYR A 149 15.60 13.43 -3.36
N GLY A 150 14.94 14.57 -3.11
CA GLY A 150 14.27 15.46 -4.07
C GLY A 150 12.85 15.04 -4.52
N PRO A 151 11.93 15.99 -4.78
CA PRO A 151 10.72 16.18 -3.97
C PRO A 151 10.05 14.86 -3.49
N ASN A 152 10.70 14.12 -2.58
CA ASN A 152 10.17 13.13 -1.63
C ASN A 152 9.15 12.05 -2.09
N TRP A 153 9.09 11.65 -3.37
CA TRP A 153 8.20 10.56 -3.83
C TRP A 153 8.93 9.22 -3.99
N PHE A 154 8.35 8.12 -3.51
CA PHE A 154 8.73 6.77 -3.99
C PHE A 154 8.23 6.61 -5.42
N ARG A 155 9.10 6.18 -6.35
CA ARG A 155 8.77 6.00 -7.76
C ARG A 155 8.95 4.54 -8.18
N SER A 156 7.93 3.97 -8.82
CA SER A 156 8.01 2.75 -9.62
C SER A 156 7.96 3.11 -11.10
N THR A 157 8.77 2.46 -11.94
CA THR A 157 8.78 2.66 -13.40
C THR A 157 8.25 1.40 -14.13
N GLY A 158 7.82 1.57 -15.37
CA GLY A 158 7.22 0.49 -16.16
C GLY A 158 5.71 0.36 -15.99
N ALA A 159 5.10 -0.60 -16.68
CA ALA A 159 3.65 -0.85 -16.67
C ALA A 159 3.19 -1.75 -15.50
N THR A 160 3.88 -1.68 -14.36
CA THR A 160 3.67 -2.53 -13.19
C THR A 160 3.35 -1.68 -11.95
N GLY A 161 3.64 -2.16 -10.74
CA GLY A 161 3.45 -1.40 -9.52
C GLY A 161 3.91 -2.16 -8.29
N TRP A 162 3.22 -1.95 -7.19
CA TRP A 162 3.56 -2.55 -5.91
C TRP A 162 2.69 -3.77 -5.66
N ILE A 163 3.31 -4.90 -5.38
CA ILE A 163 2.60 -6.15 -5.08
C ILE A 163 3.11 -6.74 -3.77
N ASN A 164 2.21 -7.39 -3.04
CA ASN A 164 2.55 -8.35 -2.02
C ASN A 164 2.54 -9.75 -2.65
N ASP A 165 3.70 -10.37 -2.74
CA ASP A 165 3.87 -11.66 -3.44
C ASP A 165 3.13 -12.81 -2.72
N THR A 166 3.12 -12.79 -1.39
CA THR A 166 2.43 -13.81 -0.57
C THR A 166 0.91 -13.80 -0.74
N TYR A 167 0.30 -12.61 -0.82
CA TYR A 167 -1.16 -12.46 -0.86
C TYR A 167 -1.69 -12.09 -2.27
N GLY A 168 -0.80 -11.89 -3.24
CA GLY A 168 -1.14 -11.57 -4.64
C GLY A 168 -1.97 -10.30 -4.80
N GLY A 169 -1.82 -9.33 -3.88
CA GLY A 169 -2.59 -8.08 -3.86
C GLY A 169 -1.67 -6.86 -3.90
N GLY A 170 -2.18 -5.71 -4.35
CA GLY A 170 -1.35 -4.51 -4.51
C GLY A 170 -1.98 -3.44 -5.39
N TRP A 171 -1.16 -2.56 -5.94
CA TRP A 171 -1.55 -1.45 -6.81
C TRP A 171 -0.69 -1.42 -8.06
N GLN A 172 -1.29 -1.27 -9.24
CA GLN A 172 -0.59 -1.17 -10.51
C GLN A 172 -1.14 -0.04 -11.38
N MET A 173 -0.30 0.45 -12.28
CA MET A 173 -0.68 1.39 -13.35
C MET A 173 -0.17 0.83 -14.68
N THR A 174 -1.07 0.20 -15.44
CA THR A 174 -0.77 -0.31 -16.79
C THR A 174 -0.98 0.74 -17.87
N GLU A 175 -1.50 1.92 -17.49
CA GLU A 175 -1.79 3.06 -18.37
C GLU A 175 -1.71 4.37 -17.57
N SER A 176 -1.80 5.51 -18.25
CA SER A 176 -1.69 6.83 -17.63
C SER A 176 -2.95 7.30 -16.90
N ALA A 177 -4.11 6.69 -17.14
CA ALA A 177 -5.41 7.19 -16.69
C ALA A 177 -5.87 6.62 -15.33
N PHE A 178 -5.45 5.41 -14.96
CA PHE A 178 -6.04 4.69 -13.83
C PHE A 178 -5.00 4.02 -12.94
N ILE A 179 -5.23 4.11 -11.62
CA ILE A 179 -4.64 3.21 -10.63
C ILE A 179 -5.58 2.01 -10.48
N ARG A 180 -5.02 0.81 -10.53
CA ARG A 180 -5.78 -0.45 -10.47
C ARG A 180 -5.35 -1.26 -9.27
N ALA A 181 -6.30 -1.86 -8.56
CA ALA A 181 -5.98 -2.91 -7.60
C ALA A 181 -5.42 -4.13 -8.35
N TYR A 182 -4.26 -4.61 -7.93
CA TYR A 182 -3.63 -5.80 -8.49
C TYR A 182 -4.37 -7.08 -8.05
N GLY A 183 -4.46 -8.07 -8.93
CA GLY A 183 -5.12 -9.35 -8.65
C GLY A 183 -6.64 -9.27 -8.48
N GLY A 184 -7.29 -8.18 -8.94
CA GLY A 184 -8.74 -8.00 -8.83
C GLY A 184 -9.27 -7.85 -7.40
N LYS A 185 -8.39 -7.49 -6.45
CA LYS A 185 -8.74 -7.38 -5.03
C LYS A 185 -9.57 -6.12 -4.75
N ALA A 186 -10.51 -6.23 -3.82
CA ALA A 186 -11.26 -5.08 -3.30
C ALA A 186 -10.41 -4.28 -2.29
N VAL A 187 -10.71 -2.98 -2.15
CA VAL A 187 -10.13 -2.12 -1.11
C VAL A 187 -10.99 -2.24 0.14
N ARG A 188 -10.46 -2.88 1.17
CA ARG A 188 -11.13 -2.99 2.47
C ARG A 188 -10.65 -1.87 3.39
N VAL A 189 -11.57 -1.18 4.06
CA VAL A 189 -11.24 -0.15 5.05
C VAL A 189 -11.78 -0.53 6.42
N ASP A 190 -10.89 -0.93 7.33
CA ASP A 190 -11.22 -1.52 8.63
C ASP A 190 -11.18 -0.53 9.81
N ARG A 191 -10.76 0.73 9.61
CA ARG A 191 -10.55 1.73 10.69
C ARG A 191 -11.42 2.99 10.58
N THR A 192 -11.65 3.62 11.74
CA THR A 192 -12.63 4.68 12.03
C THR A 192 -12.10 6.10 11.84
N TRP A 193 -12.96 6.98 11.33
CA TRP A 193 -12.89 8.43 11.53
C TRP A 193 -14.33 8.86 11.74
N ASP A 194 -14.68 9.45 12.90
CA ASP A 194 -16.02 9.96 13.31
C ASP A 194 -16.87 9.14 14.31
N GLY A 195 -16.43 7.96 14.74
CA GLY A 195 -17.16 7.15 15.73
C GLY A 195 -18.25 6.24 15.14
N LEU A 196 -18.42 6.22 13.81
CA LEU A 196 -19.13 5.15 13.09
C LEU A 196 -18.12 4.13 12.49
N TYR A 197 -18.53 2.87 12.36
CA TYR A 197 -17.65 1.77 11.91
C TYR A 197 -17.45 1.76 10.37
N GLY A 198 -16.19 1.94 9.90
CA GLY A 198 -15.71 1.83 8.50
C GLY A 198 -15.72 3.14 7.69
N GLY A 199 -14.80 3.34 6.72
CA GLY A 199 -14.94 4.50 5.80
C GLY A 199 -13.82 4.83 4.82
N LEU A 200 -14.20 5.24 3.59
CA LEU A 200 -13.37 5.98 2.63
C LEU A 200 -13.58 7.49 2.87
N HIS A 201 -12.60 8.20 3.44
CA HIS A 201 -12.71 9.64 3.72
C HIS A 201 -12.25 10.47 2.51
N LEU A 202 -13.17 11.26 1.97
CA LEU A 202 -12.92 12.22 0.88
C LEU A 202 -13.03 13.64 1.42
N ALA A 203 -11.91 14.33 1.61
CA ALA A 203 -11.84 15.70 2.11
C ALA A 203 -11.45 16.69 0.99
N GLY A 204 -12.10 17.84 0.95
CA GLY A 204 -11.81 18.90 -0.03
C GLY A 204 -12.99 19.83 -0.27
N PHE A 205 -12.83 20.78 -1.19
CA PHE A 205 -13.95 21.62 -1.65
C PHE A 205 -14.87 20.78 -2.54
N LYS A 206 -16.06 20.44 -2.02
CA LYS A 206 -17.12 19.69 -2.73
C LYS A 206 -16.68 18.29 -3.20
N PRO A 207 -16.32 17.39 -2.25
CA PRO A 207 -15.89 16.04 -2.60
C PRO A 207 -17.00 15.31 -3.37
N SER A 208 -16.59 14.52 -4.37
CA SER A 208 -17.50 13.83 -5.26
C SER A 208 -17.02 12.42 -5.58
N ILE A 209 -17.95 11.51 -5.81
CA ILE A 209 -17.69 10.16 -6.33
C ILE A 209 -18.47 10.00 -7.63
N SER A 210 -17.76 9.73 -8.72
CA SER A 210 -18.36 9.36 -9.99
C SER A 210 -18.46 7.84 -10.09
N LEU A 211 -19.64 7.34 -10.44
CA LEU A 211 -19.92 5.94 -10.69
C LEU A 211 -20.19 5.78 -12.19
N TRP A 212 -19.33 5.02 -12.86
CA TRP A 212 -19.37 4.81 -14.30
C TRP A 212 -20.01 3.47 -14.64
N ASP A 213 -21.05 3.53 -15.47
CA ASP A 213 -21.71 2.36 -16.03
C ASP A 213 -21.29 2.19 -17.49
N THR A 214 -20.23 1.39 -17.70
CA THR A 214 -19.54 1.30 -18.99
C THR A 214 -20.44 0.75 -20.10
N ASP A 215 -21.33 -0.19 -19.78
CA ASP A 215 -22.22 -0.86 -20.74
C ASP A 215 -23.30 0.09 -21.28
N GLN A 216 -23.76 1.05 -20.48
CA GLN A 216 -24.78 2.02 -20.84
C GLN A 216 -24.21 3.39 -21.21
N SER A 217 -22.89 3.58 -21.03
CA SER A 217 -22.23 4.88 -21.17
C SER A 217 -22.91 5.98 -20.34
N LYS A 218 -23.39 5.61 -19.15
CA LYS A 218 -24.07 6.53 -18.21
C LYS A 218 -23.26 6.70 -16.94
N LYS A 219 -23.44 7.85 -16.30
CA LYS A 219 -22.72 8.22 -15.08
C LYS A 219 -23.71 8.64 -14.00
N TRP A 220 -23.40 8.23 -12.78
CA TRP A 220 -23.94 8.84 -11.56
C TRP A 220 -22.85 9.61 -10.85
N LEU A 221 -23.23 10.74 -10.25
CA LEU A 221 -22.34 11.52 -9.41
C LEU A 221 -22.98 11.68 -8.04
N ILE A 222 -22.27 11.24 -7.01
CA ILE A 222 -22.56 11.52 -5.62
C ILE A 222 -21.72 12.73 -5.25
N HIS A 223 -22.37 13.85 -4.94
CA HIS A 223 -21.72 15.14 -4.78
C HIS A 223 -22.07 15.76 -3.44
N CYS A 224 -21.06 16.18 -2.69
CA CYS A 224 -21.26 17.01 -1.51
C CYS A 224 -21.21 18.49 -1.90
N ALA A 225 -22.27 19.23 -1.62
CA ALA A 225 -22.34 20.68 -1.68
C ALA A 225 -22.36 21.26 -0.26
N ALA A 226 -22.40 22.60 -0.12
CA ALA A 226 -22.27 23.28 1.18
C ALA A 226 -23.16 22.70 2.30
N ASP A 227 -24.42 22.41 1.99
CA ASP A 227 -25.42 21.91 2.95
C ASP A 227 -26.22 20.73 2.40
N SER A 228 -25.68 19.99 1.42
CA SER A 228 -26.46 18.93 0.76
C SER A 228 -25.60 17.80 0.22
N LEU A 229 -26.15 16.58 0.31
CA LEU A 229 -25.69 15.43 -0.46
C LEU A 229 -26.59 15.28 -1.69
N ILE A 230 -26.01 15.36 -2.87
CA ILE A 230 -26.72 15.45 -4.14
C ILE A 230 -26.39 14.25 -5.03
N PHE A 231 -27.40 13.71 -5.69
CA PHE A 231 -27.28 12.66 -6.69
C PHE A 231 -27.62 13.24 -8.07
N TYR A 232 -26.63 13.25 -8.95
CA TYR A 232 -26.79 13.64 -10.35
C TYR A 232 -26.73 12.42 -11.26
N ARG A 233 -27.39 12.55 -12.41
CA ARG A 233 -27.25 11.63 -13.54
C ARG A 233 -26.80 12.41 -14.77
N ALA A 234 -25.74 11.93 -15.41
CA ALA A 234 -25.28 12.51 -16.68
C ALA A 234 -26.30 12.22 -17.80
N VAL A 235 -26.51 13.20 -18.69
CA VAL A 235 -27.37 13.05 -19.87
C VAL A 235 -26.59 12.37 -20.99
N THR A 236 -25.39 12.87 -21.21
CA THR A 236 -24.39 12.43 -22.18
C THR A 236 -23.18 11.83 -21.45
N GLY A 237 -22.05 11.66 -22.14
CA GLY A 237 -20.78 11.22 -21.55
C GLY A 237 -19.75 12.35 -21.35
N SER A 238 -20.12 13.61 -21.62
CA SER A 238 -19.21 14.75 -21.80
C SER A 238 -18.59 15.27 -20.49
N GLU A 239 -19.23 15.06 -19.33
CA GLU A 239 -18.80 15.53 -18.00
C GLU A 239 -18.65 17.06 -17.82
N THR A 240 -19.12 17.85 -18.78
CA THR A 240 -19.22 19.30 -18.57
C THR A 240 -20.25 19.61 -17.48
N ALA A 241 -20.18 20.79 -16.87
CA ALA A 241 -21.11 21.20 -15.81
C ALA A 241 -22.60 21.07 -16.22
N ASN A 242 -22.90 21.24 -17.52
CA ASN A 242 -24.25 21.15 -18.07
C ASN A 242 -24.73 19.69 -18.31
N ASP A 243 -23.83 18.71 -18.26
CA ASP A 243 -24.16 17.30 -18.47
C ASP A 243 -24.88 16.69 -17.26
N TRP A 244 -24.63 17.24 -16.07
CA TRP A 244 -25.10 16.72 -14.79
C TRP A 244 -26.50 17.23 -14.45
N VAL A 245 -27.49 16.33 -14.47
CA VAL A 245 -28.88 16.66 -14.11
C VAL A 245 -29.18 16.16 -12.71
N LEU A 246 -29.60 17.08 -11.83
CA LEU A 246 -30.01 16.77 -10.46
C LEU A 246 -31.21 15.83 -10.48
N LYS A 247 -31.16 14.77 -9.67
CA LYS A 247 -32.28 13.82 -9.52
C LYS A 247 -32.89 13.88 -8.13
N VAL A 248 -32.05 13.77 -7.11
CA VAL A 248 -32.48 13.84 -5.70
C VAL A 248 -31.35 14.44 -4.87
N TYR A 249 -31.71 15.16 -3.80
CA TYR A 249 -30.75 15.56 -2.78
C TYR A 249 -31.34 15.51 -1.37
N PHE A 250 -30.44 15.37 -0.40
CA PHE A 250 -30.70 15.46 1.02
C PHE A 250 -30.07 16.75 1.54
N SER A 251 -30.84 17.64 2.15
CA SER A 251 -30.29 18.81 2.84
C SER A 251 -29.79 18.44 4.24
N SER A 252 -28.94 19.30 4.80
CA SER A 252 -28.51 19.22 6.21
C SER A 252 -29.67 19.30 7.21
N SER A 253 -30.80 19.89 6.81
CA SER A 253 -32.06 19.90 7.59
C SER A 253 -32.88 18.62 7.49
N GLY A 254 -32.40 17.59 6.78
CA GLY A 254 -33.10 16.32 6.60
C GLY A 254 -34.22 16.34 5.55
N ILE A 255 -34.32 17.41 4.74
CA ILE A 255 -35.31 17.49 3.67
C ILE A 255 -34.80 16.70 2.47
N ILE A 256 -35.66 15.84 1.92
CA ILE A 256 -35.43 15.11 0.68
C ILE A 256 -36.16 15.83 -0.43
N THR A 257 -35.43 16.26 -1.46
CA THR A 257 -36.01 16.92 -2.63
C THR A 257 -35.80 16.07 -3.87
N SER A 258 -36.90 15.72 -4.55
CA SER A 258 -36.88 15.03 -5.85
C SER A 258 -37.16 16.02 -6.97
N ALA A 259 -36.26 16.11 -7.95
CA ALA A 259 -36.47 16.94 -9.14
C ALA A 259 -37.68 16.48 -9.96
N ALA A 260 -38.01 15.17 -9.93
CA ALA A 260 -39.15 14.62 -10.67
C ALA A 260 -40.51 15.08 -10.09
N LEU A 261 -40.54 15.51 -8.83
CA LEU A 261 -41.76 15.98 -8.16
C LEU A 261 -41.86 17.52 -8.12
N ALA A 262 -40.88 18.24 -8.67
CA ALA A 262 -40.87 19.69 -8.67
C ALA A 262 -42.03 20.28 -9.51
N GLY A 263 -42.58 21.40 -9.04
CA GLY A 263 -43.70 22.11 -9.67
C GLY A 263 -44.18 23.27 -8.81
N ALA A 264 -45.28 23.92 -9.18
CA ALA A 264 -45.80 25.09 -8.45
C ALA A 264 -46.79 24.70 -7.34
N GLY A 265 -46.61 25.16 -6.10
CA GLY A 265 -47.53 24.90 -4.98
C GLY A 265 -47.35 23.54 -4.29
N ASN A 266 -47.87 23.44 -3.05
CA ASN A 266 -47.78 22.23 -2.24
C ASN A 266 -48.76 21.14 -2.73
N ARG A 267 -48.34 19.88 -2.67
CA ARG A 267 -49.12 18.70 -3.11
C ARG A 267 -48.77 17.50 -2.23
N ALA A 268 -49.73 16.59 -2.06
CA ALA A 268 -49.43 15.29 -1.47
C ALA A 268 -48.51 14.45 -2.38
N VAL A 269 -47.61 13.71 -1.77
CA VAL A 269 -46.75 12.71 -2.43
C VAL A 269 -47.40 11.34 -2.27
N TYR A 270 -47.50 10.62 -3.38
CA TYR A 270 -48.05 9.26 -3.45
C TYR A 270 -46.97 8.28 -3.89
N SER A 271 -47.24 6.98 -3.81
CA SER A 271 -46.49 5.96 -4.54
C SER A 271 -47.35 5.35 -5.64
N ASP A 272 -46.74 5.03 -6.77
CA ASP A 272 -47.39 4.25 -7.83
C ASP A 272 -47.33 2.73 -7.52
N PRO A 273 -47.95 1.86 -8.36
CA PRO A 273 -47.93 0.41 -8.15
C PRO A 273 -46.54 -0.24 -8.17
N SER A 274 -45.52 0.45 -8.70
CA SER A 274 -44.12 0.00 -8.68
C SER A 274 -43.34 0.50 -7.45
N GLY A 275 -43.98 1.33 -6.61
CA GLY A 275 -43.37 1.95 -5.44
C GLY A 275 -42.67 3.28 -5.74
N ALA A 276 -42.81 3.82 -6.97
CA ALA A 276 -42.19 5.08 -7.32
C ALA A 276 -42.95 6.26 -6.69
N LEU A 277 -42.22 7.19 -6.06
CA LEU A 277 -42.82 8.40 -5.53
C LEU A 277 -43.34 9.29 -6.66
N THR A 278 -44.59 9.71 -6.55
CA THR A 278 -45.34 10.47 -7.54
C THR A 278 -46.19 11.56 -6.85
N ASN A 279 -46.97 12.31 -7.63
CA ASN A 279 -47.92 13.30 -7.13
C ASN A 279 -49.35 12.97 -7.57
N SER A 280 -50.33 13.75 -7.12
CA SER A 280 -51.74 13.64 -7.53
C SER A 280 -51.98 14.22 -8.94
N ALA A 281 -51.27 13.74 -9.96
CA ALA A 281 -51.45 14.16 -11.34
C ALA A 281 -52.88 13.87 -11.83
N SER A 282 -53.53 14.85 -12.46
CA SER A 282 -54.95 14.74 -12.88
C SER A 282 -55.19 15.27 -14.31
N ASP A 283 -54.12 15.54 -15.06
CA ASP A 283 -54.18 16.04 -16.45
C ASP A 283 -54.95 15.06 -17.35
N ARG A 284 -55.85 15.59 -18.19
CA ARG A 284 -56.68 14.79 -19.10
C ARG A 284 -55.84 13.89 -20.03
N ARG A 285 -54.64 14.32 -20.42
CA ARG A 285 -53.72 13.56 -21.29
C ARG A 285 -53.18 12.30 -20.62
N LEU A 286 -53.24 12.22 -19.29
CA LEU A 286 -52.81 11.07 -18.51
C LEU A 286 -53.95 10.06 -18.26
N LYS A 287 -55.16 10.33 -18.77
CA LYS A 287 -56.36 9.53 -18.52
C LYS A 287 -56.92 8.99 -19.84
N ARG A 288 -57.43 7.76 -19.79
CA ARG A 288 -58.19 7.10 -20.86
C ARG A 288 -59.52 6.60 -20.30
N GLU A 289 -60.48 6.28 -21.18
CA GLU A 289 -61.78 5.69 -20.78
C GLU A 289 -62.54 6.55 -19.75
N ILE A 290 -62.58 7.87 -19.98
CA ILE A 290 -63.20 8.82 -19.04
C ILE A 290 -64.73 8.70 -19.12
N ALA A 291 -65.36 8.22 -18.04
CA ALA A 291 -66.80 8.07 -17.88
C ALA A 291 -67.27 8.58 -16.50
N PRO A 292 -68.59 8.83 -16.30
CA PRO A 292 -69.15 9.14 -14.98
C PRO A 292 -68.86 8.02 -13.96
N SER A 293 -68.63 8.40 -12.69
CA SER A 293 -68.43 7.45 -11.59
C SER A 293 -69.70 6.63 -11.34
N PRO A 294 -69.59 5.29 -11.18
CA PRO A 294 -70.73 4.46 -10.76
C PRO A 294 -71.09 4.65 -9.29
N TYR A 295 -70.19 5.25 -8.50
CA TYR A 295 -70.36 5.46 -7.06
C TYR A 295 -70.97 6.82 -6.74
N GLY A 296 -71.85 6.86 -5.75
CA GLY A 296 -72.58 8.05 -5.31
C GLY A 296 -73.07 7.95 -3.87
N LEU A 297 -74.29 8.43 -3.61
CA LEU A 297 -74.85 8.51 -2.26
C LEU A 297 -75.05 7.13 -1.63
N ALA A 298 -75.43 6.13 -2.42
CA ALA A 298 -75.70 4.78 -1.93
C ALA A 298 -74.44 4.13 -1.31
N GLU A 299 -73.29 4.26 -1.95
CA GLU A 299 -72.02 3.70 -1.45
C GLU A 299 -71.51 4.46 -0.24
N VAL A 300 -71.60 5.80 -0.24
CA VAL A 300 -71.19 6.61 0.90
C VAL A 300 -71.96 6.24 2.16
N LEU A 301 -73.27 5.97 2.05
CA LEU A 301 -74.10 5.54 3.17
C LEU A 301 -73.77 4.13 3.70
N ARG A 302 -73.01 3.32 2.94
CA ARG A 302 -72.52 2.00 3.37
C ARG A 302 -71.16 2.05 4.04
N LEU A 303 -70.42 3.16 3.91
CA LEU A 303 -69.12 3.32 4.56
C LEU A 303 -69.32 3.54 6.06
N GLU A 304 -68.58 2.80 6.89
CA GLU A 304 -68.65 2.88 8.35
C GLU A 304 -67.37 3.50 8.92
N PRO A 305 -67.38 4.77 9.36
CA PRO A 305 -66.25 5.38 10.04
C PRO A 305 -65.99 4.70 11.39
N VAL A 306 -64.73 4.35 11.65
CA VAL A 306 -64.30 3.71 12.89
C VAL A 306 -63.30 4.57 13.65
N SER A 307 -63.16 4.33 14.95
CA SER A 307 -62.08 4.89 15.77
C SER A 307 -61.17 3.78 16.29
N PHE A 308 -59.86 3.96 16.13
CA PHE A 308 -58.87 2.92 16.41
C PHE A 308 -57.62 3.49 17.10
N ARG A 309 -56.73 2.59 17.52
CA ARG A 309 -55.35 2.90 17.93
C ARG A 309 -54.42 1.98 17.16
N TRP A 310 -53.25 2.48 16.80
CA TRP A 310 -52.23 1.64 16.19
C TRP A 310 -51.76 0.56 17.17
N LYS A 311 -51.54 -0.66 16.65
CA LYS A 311 -50.94 -1.75 17.42
C LYS A 311 -49.44 -1.49 17.67
N ASP A 312 -48.76 -0.89 16.70
CA ASP A 312 -47.37 -0.49 16.79
C ASP A 312 -47.27 0.95 17.31
N ALA A 313 -46.68 1.12 18.50
CA ALA A 313 -46.52 2.41 19.14
C ALA A 313 -45.69 3.42 18.31
N ARG A 314 -44.84 2.94 17.38
CA ARG A 314 -44.06 3.81 16.49
C ARG A 314 -44.93 4.59 15.50
N MET A 315 -46.16 4.13 15.24
CA MET A 315 -47.13 4.83 14.39
C MET A 315 -47.97 5.87 15.16
N GLY A 316 -47.76 5.99 16.47
CA GLY A 316 -48.47 6.94 17.34
C GLY A 316 -49.34 6.22 18.37
N GLY A 317 -49.44 6.82 19.56
CA GLY A 317 -50.22 6.28 20.68
C GLY A 317 -51.64 6.85 20.80
N GLN A 318 -51.93 7.94 20.07
CA GLN A 318 -53.24 8.60 20.10
C GLN A 318 -54.34 7.74 19.48
N ARG A 319 -55.59 8.07 19.83
CA ARG A 319 -56.75 7.49 19.16
C ARG A 319 -56.96 8.22 17.83
N GLU A 320 -57.20 7.46 16.78
CA GLU A 320 -57.42 7.96 15.42
C GLU A 320 -58.83 7.61 14.93
N ILE A 321 -59.22 8.23 13.82
CA ILE A 321 -60.49 8.02 13.13
C ILE A 321 -60.18 7.71 11.67
N GLY A 322 -60.90 6.75 11.10
CA GLY A 322 -60.72 6.37 9.71
C GLY A 322 -61.71 5.32 9.24
N LEU A 323 -61.34 4.58 8.21
CA LEU A 323 -62.07 3.47 7.63
C LEU A 323 -61.16 2.24 7.61
N ILE A 324 -61.76 1.05 7.63
CA ILE A 324 -61.04 -0.22 7.45
C ILE A 324 -60.91 -0.51 5.96
N ALA A 325 -59.68 -0.67 5.46
CA ALA A 325 -59.42 -0.85 4.03
C ALA A 325 -60.14 -2.07 3.44
N GLN A 326 -60.23 -3.16 4.21
CA GLN A 326 -60.91 -4.39 3.82
C GLN A 326 -62.42 -4.18 3.62
N ASP A 327 -63.07 -3.43 4.52
CA ASP A 327 -64.50 -3.15 4.45
C ASP A 327 -64.80 -2.20 3.27
N VAL A 328 -63.96 -1.17 3.07
CA VAL A 328 -64.09 -0.26 1.93
C VAL A 328 -63.91 -1.00 0.60
N ARG A 329 -63.05 -2.02 0.56
CA ARG A 329 -62.79 -2.80 -0.66
C ARG A 329 -64.05 -3.48 -1.22
N GLU A 330 -64.99 -3.86 -0.37
CA GLU A 330 -66.27 -4.47 -0.76
C GLU A 330 -67.26 -3.45 -1.35
N ILE A 331 -66.99 -2.14 -1.20
CA ILE A 331 -67.90 -1.05 -1.57
C ILE A 331 -67.30 -0.23 -2.72
N VAL A 332 -66.08 0.27 -2.56
CA VAL A 332 -65.35 1.09 -3.55
C VAL A 332 -63.91 0.56 -3.69
N PRO A 333 -63.70 -0.56 -4.39
CA PRO A 333 -62.40 -1.24 -4.43
C PRO A 333 -61.24 -0.39 -4.97
N GLU A 334 -61.50 0.59 -5.82
CA GLU A 334 -60.48 1.39 -6.52
C GLU A 334 -59.74 2.39 -5.62
N VAL A 335 -60.26 2.66 -4.42
CA VAL A 335 -59.61 3.52 -3.42
C VAL A 335 -58.68 2.73 -2.49
N VAL A 336 -58.68 1.40 -2.60
CA VAL A 336 -57.86 0.51 -1.78
C VAL A 336 -56.60 0.11 -2.54
N GLY A 337 -55.44 0.50 -2.02
CA GLY A 337 -54.14 0.06 -2.47
C GLY A 337 -53.74 -1.27 -1.82
N ARG A 338 -52.81 -1.98 -2.46
CA ARG A 338 -52.16 -3.15 -1.87
C ARG A 338 -50.65 -3.05 -2.05
N ASN A 339 -49.93 -3.11 -0.93
CA ASN A 339 -48.48 -3.07 -0.90
C ASN A 339 -47.88 -4.43 -1.33
N ALA A 340 -46.57 -4.47 -1.57
CA ALA A 340 -45.86 -5.66 -2.00
C ALA A 340 -45.95 -6.83 -1.00
N ASP A 341 -46.05 -6.53 0.29
CA ASP A 341 -46.26 -7.49 1.39
C ASP A 341 -47.72 -7.94 1.52
N GLY A 342 -48.61 -7.43 0.67
CA GLY A 342 -50.03 -7.73 0.67
C GLY A 342 -50.88 -6.86 1.60
N MET A 343 -50.28 -5.95 2.37
CA MET A 343 -50.98 -5.02 3.25
C MET A 343 -51.90 -4.09 2.44
N GLN A 344 -53.13 -3.90 2.90
CA GLN A 344 -54.08 -3.00 2.25
C GLN A 344 -53.95 -1.59 2.83
N SER A 345 -53.95 -0.59 1.95
CA SER A 345 -53.91 0.83 2.30
C SER A 345 -55.11 1.55 1.69
N LEU A 346 -55.47 2.69 2.25
CA LEU A 346 -56.62 3.46 1.79
C LEU A 346 -56.19 4.83 1.28
N ASP A 347 -56.59 5.16 0.06
CA ASP A 347 -56.41 6.49 -0.53
C ASP A 347 -57.68 7.33 -0.30
N TYR A 348 -57.74 7.99 0.86
CA TYR A 348 -58.87 8.84 1.23
C TYR A 348 -59.15 9.96 0.22
N ALA A 349 -58.14 10.46 -0.48
CA ALA A 349 -58.32 11.53 -1.46
C ALA A 349 -59.17 11.06 -2.64
N LYS A 350 -59.11 9.78 -3.01
CA LYS A 350 -59.96 9.18 -4.05
C LYS A 350 -61.43 9.00 -3.65
N LEU A 351 -61.77 9.10 -2.36
CA LEU A 351 -63.17 9.16 -1.93
C LEU A 351 -63.82 10.52 -2.18
N VAL A 352 -63.04 11.60 -2.33
CA VAL A 352 -63.58 12.96 -2.51
C VAL A 352 -64.48 13.07 -3.74
N PRO A 353 -64.13 12.56 -4.95
CA PRO A 353 -65.05 12.56 -6.09
C PRO A 353 -66.36 11.79 -5.84
N VAL A 354 -66.32 10.70 -5.06
CA VAL A 354 -67.51 9.93 -4.67
C VAL A 354 -68.41 10.77 -3.76
N LEU A 355 -67.83 11.44 -2.76
CA LEU A 355 -68.55 12.37 -1.88
C LEU A 355 -69.17 13.55 -2.68
N VAL A 356 -68.45 14.09 -3.67
CA VAL A 356 -68.98 15.13 -4.56
C VAL A 356 -70.22 14.63 -5.31
N ARG A 357 -70.19 13.39 -5.81
CA ARG A 357 -71.35 12.78 -6.48
C ARG A 357 -72.50 12.55 -5.51
N ALA A 358 -72.23 12.03 -4.32
CA ALA A 358 -73.23 11.81 -3.27
C ALA A 358 -73.96 13.09 -2.86
N ILE A 359 -73.23 14.21 -2.70
CA ILE A 359 -73.83 15.51 -2.37
C ILE A 359 -74.74 16.02 -3.50
N LYS A 360 -74.33 15.84 -4.77
CA LYS A 360 -75.19 16.20 -5.92
C LYS A 360 -76.48 15.39 -5.94
N GLU A 361 -76.40 14.09 -5.74
CA GLU A 361 -77.57 13.20 -5.68
C GLU A 361 -78.47 13.52 -4.48
N LEU A 362 -77.89 13.85 -3.32
CA LEU A 362 -78.63 14.29 -2.15
C LEU A 362 -79.40 15.58 -2.44
N ASN A 363 -78.75 16.57 -3.07
CA ASN A 363 -79.39 17.82 -3.48
C ASN A 363 -80.54 17.58 -4.48
N GLU A 364 -80.34 16.71 -5.48
CA GLU A 364 -81.38 16.34 -6.44
C GLU A 364 -82.59 15.64 -5.80
N ARG A 365 -82.37 14.82 -4.76
CA ARG A 365 -83.46 14.21 -3.97
C ARG A 365 -84.22 15.25 -3.16
N LEU A 366 -83.49 16.17 -2.51
CA LEU A 366 -84.11 17.24 -1.72
C LEU A 366 -84.95 18.17 -2.60
N SER A 367 -84.43 18.57 -3.77
CA SER A 367 -85.19 19.40 -4.72
C SER A 367 -86.46 18.71 -5.23
N ARG A 368 -86.43 17.38 -5.40
CA ARG A 368 -87.62 16.60 -5.78
C ARG A 368 -88.62 16.39 -4.64
N ALA A 369 -88.15 16.35 -3.39
CA ALA A 369 -89.01 16.19 -2.22
C ALA A 369 -89.69 17.51 -1.79
N ASN A 370 -89.15 18.66 -2.23
CA ASN A 370 -89.71 19.99 -1.99
C ASN A 370 -90.65 20.48 -3.12
N LEU A 371 -90.95 19.62 -4.10
CA LEU A 371 -91.98 19.78 -5.13
C LEU A 371 -93.12 18.79 -4.82
#